data_AF-A0A5Q4D9R9-F1
#
_entry.id   AF-A0A5Q4D9R9-F1
#
_cell.length_a   1.000
_cell.length_b   1.000
_cell.length_c   1.000
_cell.angle_alpha   90.00
_cell.angle_beta   90.00
_cell.angle_gamma   90.00
#
_symmetry.space_group_name_H-M   'P 1'
#
loop_
_entity.id
_entity.type
_entity.pdbx_description
1 polymer ?
#
loop_
_entity_poly.entity_id
_entity_poly.type
_entity_poly.pdbx_seq_one_letter_code
_entity_poly.pdbx_strand_id
1 'polypeptide(L)'
;MSGPRNPETPPNVGGGDPEPERTSMSSLQSHPDSERLEARAAGELAPQEAQALDAHLEVCGRCRAELEGWTLLLAELGSLPERAPTPDFAARVMAQVDVERVRQGAVRPSPLARLVEGLGDPVFSALRRLRRHRRAEVRHPATGAAPAGGANTGASGSTRHLTPGGIQDYLEGALAARIRARVDAHLAMCPGCSGEVAGWRVLFRDIEALPRISPAAGFADRVMDRVRVEAVAEVTARQQVPLATRVGQRVARGLDRIRPRSRRGWLVAGGLAAAPTFGVVAVVASVVLSPLLSFPDLLIFFQWRVFAVAGALGGRVLATLAETPLLHATWEALSGLSQAPPVALLAAFALAAALVATASLVVYRNLIAPSLMGETHAQPTA
;
A
#
# COMPACT_ATOMS: atom_id res chain seq x y z
N MET A 1 45.13 51.48 -31.15
CA MET A 1 45.25 50.02 -31.43
C MET A 1 43.84 49.47 -31.48
N SER A 2 43.34 49.31 -32.70
CA SER A 2 41.95 48.96 -33.02
C SER A 2 41.80 47.45 -33.00
N GLY A 3 40.92 46.94 -32.13
CA GLY A 3 40.58 45.51 -32.07
C GLY A 3 39.58 45.11 -33.17
N PRO A 4 39.66 43.88 -33.71
CA PRO A 4 38.76 43.44 -34.77
C PRO A 4 37.35 43.19 -34.23
N ARG A 5 36.35 43.74 -34.93
CA ARG A 5 34.92 43.51 -34.71
C ARG A 5 34.56 42.11 -35.23
N ASN A 6 33.95 41.29 -34.38
CA ASN A 6 33.30 40.04 -34.79
C ASN A 6 32.08 40.35 -35.67
N PRO A 7 31.86 39.63 -36.78
CA PRO A 7 30.65 39.77 -37.58
C PRO A 7 29.46 39.16 -36.83
N GLU A 8 28.38 39.94 -36.77
CA GLU A 8 27.08 39.58 -36.22
C GLU A 8 26.46 38.43 -37.00
N THR A 9 26.12 37.35 -36.29
CA THR A 9 25.32 36.24 -36.82
C THR A 9 23.88 36.70 -37.00
N PRO A 10 23.27 36.54 -38.19
CA PRO A 10 21.88 36.96 -38.41
C PRO A 10 20.89 36.08 -37.62
N PRO A 11 19.72 36.61 -37.23
CA PRO A 11 18.68 35.86 -36.55
C PRO A 11 18.10 34.78 -37.48
N ASN A 12 18.19 33.52 -37.04
CA ASN A 12 17.58 32.36 -37.68
C ASN A 12 16.05 32.43 -37.51
N VAL A 13 15.36 33.07 -38.45
CA VAL A 13 13.89 33.01 -38.59
C VAL A 13 13.55 31.77 -39.42
N GLY A 14 13.69 30.60 -38.78
CA GLY A 14 13.23 29.33 -39.33
C GLY A 14 11.74 29.15 -39.09
N GLY A 15 10.92 29.78 -39.93
CA GLY A 15 9.53 29.40 -40.12
C GLY A 15 9.46 28.06 -40.84
N GLY A 16 9.62 26.97 -40.09
CA GLY A 16 9.34 25.62 -40.56
C GLY A 16 7.88 25.31 -40.29
N ASP A 17 7.08 25.25 -41.35
CA ASP A 17 5.80 24.55 -41.33
C ASP A 17 5.98 23.16 -40.68
N PRO A 18 5.01 22.66 -39.89
CA PRO A 18 5.06 21.29 -39.40
C PRO A 18 5.01 20.36 -40.61
N GLU A 19 6.18 19.89 -41.03
CA GLU A 19 6.29 18.81 -42.00
C GLU A 19 5.46 17.65 -41.44
N PRO A 20 4.39 17.21 -42.12
CA PRO A 20 3.60 16.10 -41.64
C PRO A 20 4.54 14.93 -41.49
N GLU A 21 4.60 14.35 -40.29
CA GLU A 21 5.32 13.14 -39.94
C GLU A 21 5.30 12.19 -41.13
N ARG A 22 6.38 12.19 -41.92
CA ARG A 22 6.63 11.11 -42.87
C ARG A 22 6.99 9.93 -42.00
N THR A 23 5.94 9.25 -41.57
CA THR A 23 5.98 7.99 -40.85
C THR A 23 6.88 7.08 -41.65
N SER A 24 8.09 6.89 -41.14
CA SER A 24 9.09 5.96 -41.65
C SER A 24 8.44 4.60 -41.89
N MET A 25 8.04 4.31 -43.13
CA MET A 25 7.63 2.97 -43.53
C MET A 25 8.82 1.98 -43.61
N SER A 26 10.06 2.46 -43.44
CA SER A 26 11.24 1.60 -43.23
C SER A 26 11.29 0.91 -41.86
N SER A 27 10.31 1.13 -40.98
CA SER A 27 10.23 0.51 -39.66
C SER A 27 9.69 -0.93 -39.66
N LEU A 28 9.24 -1.45 -40.81
CA LEU A 28 8.60 -2.78 -40.88
C LEU A 28 9.59 -3.96 -40.97
N GLN A 29 10.90 -3.72 -41.03
CA GLN A 29 11.91 -4.78 -41.15
C GLN A 29 12.84 -4.90 -39.93
N SER A 30 12.75 -4.01 -38.96
CA SER A 30 13.45 -4.18 -37.68
C SER A 30 12.62 -5.07 -36.76
N HIS A 31 13.24 -6.13 -36.23
CA HIS A 31 12.66 -6.87 -35.12
C HIS A 31 12.38 -5.90 -33.95
N PRO A 32 11.26 -6.06 -33.21
CA PRO A 32 11.03 -5.32 -31.99
C PRO A 32 12.20 -5.54 -31.02
N ASP A 33 12.57 -4.50 -30.28
CA ASP A 33 13.54 -4.64 -29.21
C ASP A 33 13.01 -5.57 -28.09
N SER A 34 13.93 -6.11 -27.30
CA SER A 34 13.60 -7.06 -26.24
C SER A 34 12.77 -6.42 -25.13
N GLU A 35 12.96 -5.12 -24.86
CA GLU A 35 12.22 -4.36 -23.85
C GLU A 35 10.72 -4.27 -24.20
N ARG A 36 10.36 -4.09 -25.48
CA ARG A 36 8.97 -4.15 -25.95
C ARG A 36 8.39 -5.55 -25.86
N LEU A 37 9.18 -6.61 -26.07
CA LEU A 37 8.70 -7.98 -25.88
C LEU A 37 8.46 -8.29 -24.39
N GLU A 38 9.34 -7.81 -23.51
CA GLU A 38 9.18 -7.91 -22.04
C GLU A 38 7.93 -7.16 -21.58
N ALA A 39 7.76 -5.89 -21.98
CA ALA A 39 6.57 -5.10 -21.67
C ALA A 39 5.29 -5.77 -22.17
N ARG A 40 5.35 -6.53 -23.27
CA ARG A 40 4.19 -7.25 -23.83
C ARG A 40 3.84 -8.46 -22.99
N ALA A 41 4.84 -9.18 -22.51
CA ALA A 41 4.68 -10.31 -21.61
C ALA A 41 4.15 -9.87 -20.23
N ALA A 42 4.62 -8.73 -19.73
CA ALA A 42 4.15 -8.13 -18.47
C ALA A 42 2.75 -7.48 -18.57
N GLY A 43 2.23 -7.28 -19.78
CA GLY A 43 0.93 -6.62 -20.01
C GLY A 43 0.96 -5.11 -19.80
N GLU A 44 2.12 -4.48 -19.99
CA GLU A 44 2.36 -3.06 -19.71
C GLU A 44 2.30 -2.17 -20.96
N LEU A 45 2.25 -2.74 -22.17
CA LEU A 45 2.10 -1.95 -23.41
C LEU A 45 0.74 -1.28 -23.54
N ALA A 46 0.74 -0.09 -24.15
CA ALA A 46 -0.49 0.56 -24.56
C ALA A 46 -1.24 -0.30 -25.60
N PRO A 47 -2.60 -0.29 -25.62
CA PRO A 47 -3.37 -1.18 -26.49
C PRO A 47 -3.01 -1.09 -27.98
N GLN A 48 -2.68 0.12 -28.46
CA GLN A 48 -2.29 0.34 -29.86
C GLN A 48 -0.93 -0.28 -30.19
N GLU A 49 0.03 -0.18 -29.27
CA GLU A 49 1.37 -0.73 -29.45
C GLU A 49 1.37 -2.25 -29.34
N ALA A 50 0.58 -2.80 -28.41
CA ALA A 50 0.35 -4.23 -28.29
C ALA A 50 -0.25 -4.80 -29.58
N GLN A 51 -1.23 -4.13 -30.18
CA GLN A 51 -1.83 -4.54 -31.45
C GLN A 51 -0.82 -4.53 -32.60
N ALA A 52 0.03 -3.51 -32.69
CA ALA A 52 1.08 -3.44 -33.71
C ALA A 52 2.13 -4.56 -33.54
N LEU A 53 2.51 -4.85 -32.30
CA LEU A 53 3.43 -5.94 -31.98
C LEU A 53 2.81 -7.31 -32.25
N ASP A 54 1.54 -7.52 -31.90
CA ASP A 54 0.81 -8.76 -32.17
C ASP A 54 0.75 -9.04 -33.68
N ALA A 55 0.51 -8.02 -34.51
CA ALA A 55 0.58 -8.15 -35.97
C ALA A 55 1.98 -8.57 -36.49
N HIS A 56 3.06 -8.11 -35.85
CA HIS A 56 4.41 -8.57 -36.17
C HIS A 56 4.63 -10.03 -35.74
N LEU A 57 4.14 -10.42 -34.56
CA LEU A 57 4.30 -11.77 -33.99
C LEU A 57 3.55 -12.84 -34.78
N GLU A 58 2.50 -12.47 -35.52
CA GLU A 58 1.83 -13.37 -36.48
C GLU A 58 2.78 -13.84 -37.59
N VAL A 59 3.72 -12.98 -38.00
CA VAL A 59 4.64 -13.24 -39.11
C VAL A 59 6.02 -13.73 -38.63
N CYS A 60 6.52 -13.22 -37.50
CA CYS A 60 7.88 -13.51 -37.03
C CYS A 60 7.92 -14.60 -35.94
N GLY A 61 8.27 -15.83 -36.33
CA GLY A 61 8.41 -16.95 -35.39
C GLY A 61 9.51 -16.78 -34.33
N ARG A 62 10.60 -16.04 -34.63
CA ARG A 62 11.68 -15.77 -33.67
C ARG A 62 11.21 -14.89 -32.51
N CYS A 63 10.56 -13.77 -32.80
CA CYS A 63 10.04 -12.87 -31.78
C CYS A 63 8.91 -13.51 -30.96
N ARG A 64 8.13 -14.43 -31.57
CA ARG A 64 7.14 -15.25 -30.85
C ARG A 64 7.80 -16.17 -29.82
N ALA A 65 8.84 -16.89 -30.21
CA ALA A 65 9.58 -17.75 -29.30
C ALA A 65 10.21 -16.96 -28.13
N GLU A 66 10.71 -15.76 -28.40
CA GLU A 66 11.24 -14.86 -27.37
C GLU A 66 10.13 -14.38 -26.41
N LEU A 67 8.96 -13.98 -26.92
CA LEU A 67 7.81 -13.60 -26.09
C LEU A 67 7.32 -14.77 -25.22
N GLU A 68 7.28 -15.98 -25.75
CA GLU A 68 6.92 -17.19 -24.99
C GLU A 68 7.91 -17.44 -23.86
N GLY A 69 9.21 -17.25 -24.10
CA GLY A 69 10.26 -17.31 -23.08
C GLY A 69 10.03 -16.30 -21.94
N TRP A 70 9.76 -15.05 -22.27
CA TRP A 70 9.41 -14.02 -21.27
C TRP A 70 8.13 -14.35 -20.51
N THR A 71 7.11 -14.85 -21.20
CA THR A 71 5.83 -15.22 -20.58
C THR A 71 6.00 -16.37 -19.57
N LEU A 72 6.81 -17.38 -19.92
CA LEU A 72 7.13 -18.48 -19.02
C LEU A 72 7.92 -18.00 -17.79
N LEU A 73 8.93 -17.15 -17.99
CA LEU A 73 9.72 -16.58 -16.89
C LEU A 73 8.82 -15.78 -15.92
N LEU A 74 7.95 -14.91 -16.44
CA LEU A 74 7.03 -14.12 -15.62
C LEU A 74 6.00 -15.00 -14.90
N ALA A 75 5.52 -16.07 -15.53
CA ALA A 75 4.65 -17.05 -14.88
C ALA A 75 5.37 -17.78 -13.74
N GLU A 76 6.64 -18.15 -13.93
CA GLU A 76 7.48 -18.76 -12.88
C GLU A 76 7.72 -17.78 -11.72
N LEU A 77 8.09 -16.53 -12.03
CA LEU A 77 8.24 -15.46 -11.02
C LEU A 77 6.93 -15.19 -10.26
N GLY A 78 5.80 -15.19 -10.95
CA GLY A 78 4.47 -15.02 -10.34
C GLY A 78 4.02 -16.22 -9.50
N SER A 79 4.61 -17.40 -9.72
CA SER A 79 4.35 -18.61 -8.90
C SER A 79 5.18 -18.67 -7.62
N LEU A 80 6.19 -17.79 -7.48
CA LEU A 80 7.00 -17.75 -6.28
C LEU A 80 6.11 -17.37 -5.07
N PRO A 81 6.26 -18.06 -3.93
CA PRO A 81 5.47 -17.76 -2.74
C PRO A 81 5.74 -16.31 -2.32
N GLU A 82 4.66 -15.56 -2.14
CA GLU A 82 4.72 -14.17 -1.67
C GLU A 82 5.36 -14.16 -0.28
N ARG A 83 6.64 -13.77 -0.21
CA ARG A 83 7.36 -13.69 1.05
C ARG A 83 6.93 -12.41 1.76
N ALA A 84 6.00 -12.55 2.69
CA ALA A 84 5.67 -11.46 3.61
C ALA A 84 6.98 -10.96 4.28
N PRO A 85 7.25 -9.65 4.27
CA PRO A 85 8.39 -9.12 4.98
C PRO A 85 8.27 -9.43 6.47
N THR A 86 9.40 -9.55 7.18
CA THR A 86 9.37 -9.67 8.65
C THR A 86 8.57 -8.51 9.24
N PRO A 87 7.77 -8.69 10.30
CA PRO A 87 6.94 -7.62 10.86
C PRO A 87 7.71 -6.33 11.20
N ASP A 88 9.00 -6.44 11.54
CA ASP A 88 9.87 -5.29 11.84
C ASP A 88 10.48 -4.61 10.60
N PHE A 89 10.24 -5.12 9.39
CA PHE A 89 10.85 -4.60 8.16
C PHE A 89 10.48 -3.14 7.91
N ALA A 90 9.19 -2.80 8.02
CA ALA A 90 8.73 -1.43 7.85
C ALA A 90 9.38 -0.48 8.86
N ALA A 91 9.49 -0.90 10.12
CA ALA A 91 10.15 -0.11 11.16
C ALA A 91 11.64 0.12 10.86
N ARG A 92 12.36 -0.91 10.38
CA ARG A 92 13.78 -0.78 9.98
C ARG A 92 13.95 0.15 8.78
N VAL A 93 13.11 0.01 7.76
CA VAL A 93 13.16 0.86 6.55
C VAL A 93 12.89 2.32 6.94
N MET A 94 11.84 2.59 7.72
CA MET A 94 11.52 3.95 8.15
C MET A 94 12.63 4.57 9.01
N ALA A 95 13.22 3.80 9.93
CA ALA A 95 14.36 4.27 10.70
C ALA A 95 15.56 4.65 9.80
N GLN A 96 15.75 3.94 8.68
CA GLN A 96 16.83 4.21 7.74
C GLN A 96 16.54 5.43 6.85
N VAL A 97 15.29 5.58 6.38
CA VAL A 97 14.85 6.76 5.60
C VAL A 97 14.92 8.04 6.43
N ASP A 98 14.57 7.98 7.72
CA ASP A 98 14.67 9.14 8.61
C ASP A 98 16.13 9.56 8.85
N VAL A 99 17.05 8.61 9.03
CA VAL A 99 18.48 8.91 9.18
C VAL A 99 19.05 9.53 7.91
N GLU A 100 18.65 9.05 6.74
CA GLU A 100 19.11 9.57 5.45
C GLU A 100 18.53 10.96 5.17
N ARG A 101 17.25 11.20 5.49
CA ARG A 101 16.64 12.55 5.41
C ARG A 101 17.25 13.52 6.40
N VAL A 102 17.63 13.08 7.60
CA VAL A 102 18.31 13.94 8.58
C VAL A 102 19.75 14.24 8.14
N ARG A 103 20.43 13.29 7.49
CA ARG A 103 21.76 13.51 6.91
C ARG A 103 21.75 14.42 5.68
N GLN A 104 20.79 14.22 4.79
CA GLN A 104 20.65 14.99 3.55
C GLN A 104 19.96 16.35 3.80
N GLY A 105 19.14 16.41 4.84
CA GLY A 105 18.44 17.59 5.33
C GLY A 105 19.10 18.21 6.55
N ALA A 106 20.38 18.58 6.43
CA ALA A 106 20.87 19.77 7.13
C ALA A 106 20.13 21.00 6.56
N VAL A 107 18.83 21.06 6.84
CA VAL A 107 17.97 22.21 6.62
C VAL A 107 18.63 23.32 7.41
N ARG A 108 19.13 24.35 6.72
CA ARG A 108 19.55 25.59 7.36
C ARG A 108 18.42 26.02 8.29
N PRO A 109 18.64 26.11 9.60
CA PRO A 109 17.58 26.47 10.53
C PRO A 109 17.02 27.82 10.07
N SER A 110 15.69 27.86 9.91
CA SER A 110 15.00 29.10 9.57
C SER A 110 15.41 30.18 10.57
N PRO A 111 15.53 31.45 10.16
CA PRO A 111 15.96 32.53 11.06
C PRO A 111 15.07 32.67 12.32
N LEU A 112 13.85 32.15 12.28
CA LEU A 112 12.94 32.10 13.42
C LEU A 112 13.32 31.03 14.45
N ALA A 113 13.92 29.91 14.05
CA ALA A 113 14.37 28.86 14.98
C ALA A 113 15.53 29.36 15.88
N ARG A 114 16.40 30.24 15.36
CA ARG A 114 17.49 30.86 16.15
C ARG A 114 16.99 31.85 17.21
N LEU A 115 15.79 32.41 17.03
CA LEU A 115 15.19 33.34 17.99
C LEU A 115 14.55 32.62 19.18
N VAL A 116 14.16 31.35 19.03
CA VAL A 116 13.52 30.56 20.09
C VAL A 116 14.55 29.80 20.94
N GLU A 117 15.70 29.42 20.37
CA GLU A 117 16.79 28.77 21.13
C GLU A 117 17.42 29.66 22.22
N GLY A 118 17.25 30.99 22.15
CA GLY A 118 17.70 31.90 23.19
C GLY A 118 16.87 31.91 24.49
N LEU A 119 15.68 31.29 24.50
CA LEU A 119 14.72 31.38 25.62
C LEU A 119 14.53 30.08 26.41
N GLY A 120 15.09 28.94 25.96
CA GLY A 120 14.73 27.61 26.48
C GLY A 120 15.70 26.92 27.45
N ASP A 121 16.93 27.41 27.62
CA ASP A 121 18.01 26.63 28.24
C ASP A 121 17.85 26.27 29.74
N PRO A 122 17.23 27.07 30.63
CA PRO A 122 17.10 26.67 32.04
C PRO A 122 16.04 25.57 32.25
N VAL A 123 14.98 25.53 31.44
CA VAL A 123 13.86 24.57 31.60
C VAL A 123 14.23 23.21 31.03
N PHE A 124 14.87 23.17 29.86
CA PHE A 124 15.26 21.91 29.22
C PHE A 124 16.47 21.23 29.89
N SER A 125 17.33 21.98 30.60
CA SER A 125 18.42 21.41 31.39
C SER A 125 17.94 20.76 32.70
N ALA A 126 16.88 21.29 33.32
CA ALA A 126 16.22 20.67 34.47
C ALA A 126 15.51 19.34 34.11
N LEU A 127 14.81 19.31 32.97
CA LEU A 127 14.16 18.10 32.46
C LEU A 127 15.17 17.02 32.03
N ARG A 128 16.33 17.40 31.48
CA ARG A 128 17.42 16.46 31.16
C ARG A 128 18.07 15.85 32.39
N ARG A 129 18.17 16.56 33.53
CA ARG A 129 18.65 15.99 34.80
C ARG A 129 17.69 14.94 35.36
N LEU A 130 16.38 15.20 35.32
CA LEU A 130 15.37 14.24 35.78
C LEU A 130 15.34 12.97 34.93
N ARG A 131 15.58 13.08 33.61
CA ARG A 131 15.62 11.92 32.71
C ARG A 131 16.86 11.04 32.89
N ARG A 132 17.98 11.61 33.37
CA ARG A 132 19.21 10.84 33.69
C ARG A 132 19.09 10.04 34.98
N HIS A 133 18.38 10.55 35.99
CA HIS A 133 18.14 9.79 37.22
C HIS A 133 17.22 8.58 37.00
N ARG A 134 16.20 8.68 36.13
CA ARG A 134 15.33 7.53 35.80
C ARG A 134 16.00 6.41 35.00
N ARG A 135 17.13 6.67 34.33
CA ARG A 135 17.88 5.65 33.57
C ARG A 135 18.88 4.86 34.43
N ALA A 136 19.14 5.29 35.66
CA ALA A 136 20.05 4.57 36.58
C ALA A 136 19.36 3.44 37.36
N GLU A 137 18.02 3.37 37.35
CA GLU A 137 17.25 2.43 38.18
C GLU A 137 16.69 1.21 37.45
N VAL A 138 16.89 1.07 36.14
CA VAL A 138 16.44 -0.11 35.39
C VAL A 138 17.64 -0.97 34.99
N ARG A 139 18.14 -1.73 35.97
CA ARG A 139 18.93 -2.95 35.74
C ARG A 139 17.94 -4.08 35.49
N HIS A 140 17.82 -4.53 34.24
CA HIS A 140 17.08 -5.75 33.93
C HIS A 140 17.93 -7.00 34.21
N PRO A 141 17.34 -8.07 34.79
CA PRO A 141 17.93 -9.39 34.80
C PRO A 141 17.87 -10.02 33.41
N ALA A 142 18.89 -10.81 33.10
CA ALA A 142 18.98 -11.61 31.89
C ALA A 142 17.96 -12.76 31.93
N THR A 143 16.99 -12.74 31.02
CA THR A 143 16.19 -13.92 30.68
C THR A 143 16.04 -14.00 29.17
N GLY A 144 16.59 -15.06 28.61
CA GLY A 144 16.53 -15.36 27.19
C GLY A 144 15.12 -15.71 26.73
N ALA A 145 14.76 -15.19 25.56
CA ALA A 145 13.68 -15.71 24.74
C ALA A 145 14.10 -15.48 23.28
N ALA A 146 14.45 -16.57 22.61
CA ALA A 146 14.75 -16.61 21.19
C ALA A 146 13.45 -16.41 20.39
N PRO A 147 13.45 -15.61 19.31
CA PRO A 147 12.32 -15.59 18.40
C PRO A 147 12.32 -16.86 17.53
N ALA A 148 11.17 -17.54 17.53
CA ALA A 148 10.84 -18.63 16.64
C ALA A 148 10.70 -18.10 15.20
N GLY A 149 11.83 -18.02 14.48
CA GLY A 149 11.88 -17.75 13.05
C GLY A 149 11.81 -19.06 12.27
N GLY A 150 10.83 -19.17 11.38
CA GLY A 150 10.47 -20.32 10.54
C GLY A 150 11.63 -21.23 10.15
N ALA A 151 11.67 -22.39 10.80
CA ALA A 151 12.49 -23.51 10.41
C ALA A 151 11.95 -24.08 9.09
N ASN A 152 12.51 -23.61 7.97
CA ASN A 152 12.48 -24.36 6.70
C ASN A 152 13.49 -25.53 6.81
N THR A 153 13.34 -26.36 7.84
CA THR A 153 14.10 -27.61 7.99
C THR A 153 13.38 -28.69 7.20
N GLY A 154 13.64 -28.71 5.89
CA GLY A 154 13.39 -29.86 5.04
C GLY A 154 14.35 -30.99 5.41
N ALA A 155 14.07 -31.67 6.52
CA ALA A 155 14.68 -32.94 6.87
C ALA A 155 13.93 -34.07 6.13
N SER A 156 14.39 -34.40 4.93
CA SER A 156 14.13 -35.71 4.32
C SER A 156 15.42 -36.22 3.71
N GLY A 157 15.81 -37.41 4.18
CA GLY A 157 17.05 -38.10 3.87
C GLY A 157 17.21 -38.40 2.39
N SER A 158 18.02 -37.60 1.75
CA SER A 158 18.95 -37.95 0.67
C SER A 158 20.03 -36.87 0.72
N THR A 159 21.23 -37.16 0.23
CA THR A 159 22.41 -36.30 0.26
C THR A 159 22.16 -34.99 -0.50
N ARG A 160 21.35 -34.09 0.06
CA ARG A 160 21.05 -32.80 -0.55
C ARG A 160 22.27 -31.92 -0.38
N HIS A 161 22.88 -31.61 -1.51
CA HIS A 161 23.87 -30.55 -1.63
C HIS A 161 23.31 -29.23 -1.09
N LEU A 162 24.21 -28.34 -0.69
CA LEU A 162 23.84 -26.98 -0.31
C LEU A 162 23.20 -26.28 -1.51
N THR A 163 22.12 -25.53 -1.28
CA THR A 163 21.57 -24.65 -2.31
C THR A 163 22.53 -23.47 -2.53
N PRO A 164 22.53 -22.83 -3.72
CA PRO A 164 23.36 -21.64 -3.96
C PRO A 164 23.18 -20.53 -2.91
N GLY A 165 21.93 -20.27 -2.50
CA GLY A 165 21.65 -19.33 -1.41
C GLY A 165 22.23 -19.74 -0.06
N GLY A 166 22.23 -21.04 0.27
CA GLY A 166 22.86 -21.53 1.49
C GLY A 166 24.39 -21.42 1.49
N ILE A 167 25.03 -21.51 0.33
CA ILE A 167 26.46 -21.25 0.16
C ILE A 167 26.76 -19.76 0.38
N GLN A 168 25.95 -18.87 -0.21
CA GLN A 168 26.09 -17.43 -0.03
C GLN A 168 25.92 -17.04 1.44
N ASP A 169 24.84 -17.48 2.11
CA ASP A 169 24.60 -17.21 3.54
C ASP A 169 25.75 -17.71 4.44
N TYR A 170 26.36 -18.85 4.06
CA TYR A 170 27.53 -19.39 4.75
C TYR A 170 28.75 -18.48 4.61
N LEU A 171 29.04 -18.01 3.39
CA LEU A 171 30.17 -17.14 3.08
C LEU A 171 30.02 -15.73 3.65
N GLU A 172 28.82 -15.16 3.61
CA GLU A 172 28.50 -13.83 4.15
C GLU A 172 28.46 -13.78 5.68
N GLY A 173 28.59 -14.94 6.33
CA GLY A 173 28.57 -14.99 7.78
C GLY A 173 27.15 -15.00 8.38
N ALA A 174 26.09 -15.03 7.57
CA ALA A 174 24.70 -14.84 7.97
C ALA A 174 24.06 -16.03 8.70
N LEU A 175 24.64 -17.23 8.60
CA LEU A 175 24.11 -18.43 9.25
C LEU A 175 24.30 -18.41 10.78
N ALA A 176 23.26 -18.81 11.52
CA ALA A 176 23.35 -19.06 12.95
C ALA A 176 24.40 -20.14 13.28
N ALA A 177 25.09 -20.02 14.42
CA ALA A 177 26.23 -20.87 14.78
C ALA A 177 25.94 -22.38 14.66
N ARG A 178 24.75 -22.82 15.08
CA ARG A 178 24.32 -24.23 14.97
C ARG A 178 24.18 -24.70 13.52
N ILE A 179 23.69 -23.85 12.63
CA ILE A 179 23.53 -24.16 11.21
C ILE A 179 24.91 -24.16 10.54
N ARG A 180 25.75 -23.17 10.83
CA ARG A 180 27.14 -23.11 10.35
C ARG A 180 27.90 -24.40 10.66
N ALA A 181 27.84 -24.89 11.90
CA ALA A 181 28.50 -26.14 12.29
C ALA A 181 28.03 -27.37 11.48
N ARG A 182 26.75 -27.43 11.07
CA ARG A 182 26.25 -28.50 10.20
C ARG A 182 26.75 -28.35 8.77
N VAL A 183 26.81 -27.12 8.26
CA VAL A 183 27.38 -26.83 6.94
C VAL A 183 28.86 -27.18 6.92
N ASP A 184 29.63 -26.82 7.95
CA ASP A 184 31.04 -27.20 8.07
C ASP A 184 31.23 -28.73 8.04
N ALA A 185 30.42 -29.46 8.80
CA ALA A 185 30.44 -30.92 8.78
C ALA A 185 30.09 -31.49 7.40
N HIS A 186 29.12 -30.90 6.69
CA HIS A 186 28.77 -31.30 5.31
C HIS A 186 29.91 -31.02 4.33
N LEU A 187 30.53 -29.83 4.38
CA LEU A 187 31.64 -29.44 3.52
C LEU A 187 32.88 -30.32 3.73
N ALA A 188 33.07 -30.86 4.94
CA ALA A 188 34.13 -31.83 5.22
C ALA A 188 33.89 -33.19 4.53
N MET A 189 32.64 -33.55 4.22
CA MET A 189 32.28 -34.85 3.64
C MET A 189 31.91 -34.77 2.15
N CYS A 190 31.51 -33.61 1.63
CA CYS A 190 31.03 -33.45 0.27
C CYS A 190 32.01 -32.62 -0.60
N PRO A 191 32.82 -33.26 -1.47
CA PRO A 191 33.79 -32.57 -2.30
C PRO A 191 33.16 -31.63 -3.35
N GLY A 192 31.93 -31.92 -3.79
CA GLY A 192 31.20 -31.03 -4.71
C GLY A 192 30.89 -29.68 -4.08
N CYS A 193 30.24 -29.68 -2.91
CA CYS A 193 29.90 -28.44 -2.21
C CYS A 193 31.14 -27.68 -1.72
N SER A 194 32.21 -28.38 -1.31
CA SER A 194 33.45 -27.70 -0.92
C SER A 194 34.18 -27.06 -2.11
N GLY A 195 34.12 -27.69 -3.28
CA GLY A 195 34.59 -27.12 -4.55
C GLY A 195 33.82 -25.87 -4.95
N GLU A 196 32.49 -25.90 -4.85
CA GLU A 196 31.65 -24.71 -5.09
C GLU A 196 32.02 -23.58 -4.13
N VAL A 197 32.04 -23.83 -2.82
CA VAL A 197 32.43 -22.83 -1.81
C VAL A 197 33.81 -22.24 -2.10
N ALA A 198 34.78 -23.05 -2.55
CA ALA A 198 36.10 -22.57 -2.95
C ALA A 198 36.03 -21.65 -4.18
N GLY A 199 35.24 -22.00 -5.19
CA GLY A 199 35.01 -21.17 -6.37
C GLY A 199 34.40 -19.80 -6.02
N TRP A 200 33.36 -19.78 -5.18
CA TRP A 200 32.76 -18.53 -4.69
C TRP A 200 33.74 -17.66 -3.89
N ARG A 201 34.63 -18.27 -3.09
CA ARG A 201 35.69 -17.53 -2.36
C ARG A 201 36.71 -16.89 -3.29
N VAL A 202 37.03 -17.52 -4.42
CA VAL A 202 37.90 -16.91 -5.44
C VAL A 202 37.17 -15.74 -6.09
N LEU A 203 35.92 -15.93 -6.51
CA LEU A 203 35.10 -14.86 -7.08
C LEU A 203 34.99 -13.64 -6.15
N PHE A 204 34.67 -13.83 -4.87
CA PHE A 204 34.58 -12.71 -3.92
C PHE A 204 35.92 -12.01 -3.71
N ARG A 205 37.02 -12.75 -3.68
CA ARG A 205 38.36 -12.17 -3.60
C ARG A 205 38.67 -11.32 -4.84
N ASP A 206 38.31 -11.80 -6.02
CA ASP A 206 38.53 -11.08 -7.28
C ASP A 206 37.68 -9.80 -7.32
N ILE A 207 36.43 -9.85 -6.86
CA ILE A 207 35.55 -8.68 -6.72
C ILE A 207 36.13 -7.69 -5.70
N GLU A 208 36.62 -8.15 -4.55
CA GLU A 208 37.27 -7.29 -3.54
C GLU A 208 38.58 -6.69 -4.03
N ALA A 209 39.28 -7.38 -4.94
CA ALA A 209 40.50 -6.91 -5.58
C ALA A 209 40.23 -5.91 -6.72
N LEU A 210 38.99 -5.79 -7.20
CA LEU A 210 38.65 -4.78 -8.19
C LEU A 210 38.97 -3.39 -7.61
N PRO A 211 39.62 -2.51 -8.40
CA PRO A 211 39.84 -1.13 -7.99
C PRO A 211 38.51 -0.51 -7.59
N ARG A 212 38.46 0.12 -6.40
CA ARG A 212 37.29 0.91 -6.02
C ARG A 212 37.18 2.09 -6.98
N ILE A 213 36.30 1.96 -7.97
CA ILE A 213 35.96 3.05 -8.87
C ILE A 213 35.15 4.04 -8.04
N SER A 214 35.83 5.06 -7.49
CA SER A 214 35.12 6.21 -6.95
C SER A 214 34.50 6.94 -8.14
N PRO A 215 33.17 7.15 -8.15
CA PRO A 215 32.56 7.92 -9.22
C PRO A 215 33.18 9.32 -9.27
N ALA A 216 33.32 9.88 -10.47
CA ALA A 216 33.83 11.24 -10.64
C ALA A 216 32.99 12.25 -9.86
N ALA A 217 33.62 13.31 -9.36
CA ALA A 217 32.91 14.38 -8.65
C ALA A 217 31.67 14.86 -9.45
N GLY A 218 30.57 15.07 -8.72
CA GLY A 218 29.27 15.44 -9.31
C GLY A 218 28.52 14.31 -10.02
N PHE A 219 28.95 13.05 -9.91
CA PHE A 219 28.18 11.91 -10.45
C PHE A 219 26.79 11.82 -9.83
N ALA A 220 26.70 11.95 -8.50
CA ALA A 220 25.43 11.96 -7.80
C ALA A 220 24.51 13.08 -8.31
N ASP A 221 25.05 14.29 -8.49
CA ASP A 221 24.30 15.43 -9.02
C ASP A 221 23.79 15.14 -10.45
N ARG A 222 24.63 14.58 -11.32
CA ARG A 222 24.23 14.20 -12.70
C ARG A 222 23.21 13.06 -12.73
N VAL A 223 23.25 12.13 -11.78
CA VAL A 223 22.24 11.07 -11.65
C VAL A 223 20.93 11.68 -11.17
N MET A 224 20.96 12.50 -10.12
CA MET A 224 19.75 13.13 -9.57
C MET A 224 19.12 14.13 -10.54
N ASP A 225 19.91 14.82 -11.37
CA ASP A 225 19.41 15.70 -12.43
C ASP A 225 18.73 14.92 -13.58
N ARG A 226 19.16 13.68 -13.83
CA ARG A 226 18.55 12.79 -14.84
C ARG A 226 17.37 12.00 -14.32
N VAL A 227 17.38 11.63 -13.04
CA VAL A 227 16.23 11.00 -12.37
C VAL A 227 15.19 12.09 -12.20
N ARG A 228 14.33 12.26 -13.20
CA ARG A 228 13.16 13.13 -13.15
C ARG A 228 12.25 12.64 -12.04
N VAL A 229 12.43 13.20 -10.85
CA VAL A 229 11.63 12.89 -9.66
C VAL A 229 10.14 13.18 -9.95
N GLU A 230 9.84 14.09 -10.88
CA GLU A 230 8.49 14.37 -11.33
C GLU A 230 7.84 13.17 -12.03
N ALA A 231 8.58 12.39 -12.82
CA ALA A 231 8.05 11.21 -13.49
C ALA A 231 7.70 10.10 -12.49
N VAL A 232 8.55 9.90 -11.48
CA VAL A 232 8.31 8.94 -10.41
C VAL A 232 7.17 9.38 -9.50
N ALA A 233 7.10 10.68 -9.18
CA ALA A 233 5.99 11.28 -8.44
C ALA A 233 4.66 11.17 -9.20
N GLU A 234 4.68 11.32 -10.53
CA GLU A 234 3.48 11.18 -11.36
C GLU A 234 3.02 9.73 -11.46
N VAL A 235 3.93 8.77 -11.62
CA VAL A 235 3.61 7.33 -11.60
C VAL A 235 3.05 6.91 -10.24
N THR A 236 3.66 7.35 -9.13
CA THR A 236 3.16 7.05 -7.79
C THR A 236 1.84 7.77 -7.49
N ALA A 237 1.65 9.00 -7.93
CA ALA A 237 0.36 9.71 -7.82
C ALA A 237 -0.76 9.03 -8.63
N ARG A 238 -0.44 8.50 -9.82
CA ARG A 238 -1.39 7.71 -10.64
C ARG A 238 -1.69 6.33 -10.06
N GLN A 239 -0.78 5.74 -9.29
CA GLN A 239 -1.05 4.49 -8.55
C GLN A 239 -1.82 4.71 -7.25
N GLN A 240 -1.64 5.87 -6.59
CA GLN A 240 -2.31 6.22 -5.34
C GLN A 240 -3.76 6.71 -5.49
N VAL A 241 -4.42 6.47 -6.63
CA VAL A 241 -5.88 6.67 -6.67
C VAL A 241 -6.48 5.73 -5.61
N PRO A 242 -7.09 6.26 -4.53
CA PRO A 242 -7.44 5.45 -3.38
C PRO A 242 -8.31 4.29 -3.85
N LEU A 243 -7.98 3.04 -3.49
CA LEU A 243 -8.80 1.88 -3.81
C LEU A 243 -10.28 2.11 -3.45
N ALA A 244 -10.54 2.89 -2.39
CA ALA A 244 -11.86 3.37 -1.99
C ALA A 244 -12.63 4.09 -3.12
N THR A 245 -11.97 4.93 -3.93
CA THR A 245 -12.61 5.61 -5.07
C THR A 245 -12.89 4.67 -6.24
N ARG A 246 -12.00 3.70 -6.52
CA ARG A 246 -12.24 2.71 -7.60
C ARG A 246 -13.36 1.74 -7.24
N VAL A 247 -13.40 1.27 -5.99
CA VAL A 247 -14.49 0.42 -5.49
C VAL A 247 -15.79 1.21 -5.42
N GLY A 248 -15.76 2.45 -4.90
CA GLY A 248 -16.92 3.34 -4.86
C GLY A 248 -17.53 3.61 -6.24
N GLN A 249 -16.69 3.85 -7.26
CA GLN A 249 -17.17 4.04 -8.63
C GLN A 249 -17.76 2.77 -9.25
N ARG A 250 -17.21 1.58 -8.97
CA ARG A 250 -17.80 0.31 -9.44
C ARG A 250 -19.14 0.03 -8.75
N VAL A 251 -19.23 0.27 -7.45
CA VAL A 251 -20.47 0.11 -6.67
C VAL A 251 -21.53 1.11 -7.13
N ALA A 252 -21.18 2.37 -7.35
CA ALA A 252 -22.09 3.40 -7.86
C ALA A 252 -22.64 3.04 -9.26
N ARG A 253 -21.77 2.60 -10.19
CA ARG A 253 -22.19 2.14 -11.52
C ARG A 253 -23.06 0.87 -11.46
N GLY A 254 -22.78 -0.03 -10.51
CA GLY A 254 -23.61 -1.20 -10.26
C GLY A 254 -24.99 -0.83 -9.75
N LEU A 255 -25.07 0.08 -8.79
CA LEU A 255 -26.32 0.60 -8.21
C LEU A 255 -27.18 1.33 -9.25
N ASP A 256 -26.59 2.12 -10.14
CA ASP A 256 -27.31 2.77 -11.24
C ASP A 256 -27.92 1.77 -12.22
N ARG A 257 -27.30 0.59 -12.38
CA ARG A 257 -27.81 -0.48 -13.24
C ARG A 257 -29.02 -1.20 -12.63
N ILE A 258 -29.09 -1.25 -11.29
CA ILE A 258 -30.16 -1.94 -10.53
C ILE A 258 -31.30 -0.95 -10.18
N ARG A 259 -31.11 0.35 -10.39
CA ARG A 259 -32.15 1.36 -10.12
C ARG A 259 -33.41 1.07 -10.95
N PRO A 260 -34.54 0.71 -10.33
CA PRO A 260 -35.74 0.35 -11.09
C PRO A 260 -36.28 1.58 -11.82
N ARG A 261 -36.40 1.48 -13.15
CA ARG A 261 -36.92 2.55 -14.01
C ARG A 261 -38.44 2.65 -14.05
N SER A 262 -39.15 1.64 -13.55
CA SER A 262 -40.62 1.60 -13.56
C SER A 262 -41.19 1.73 -12.15
N ARG A 263 -42.37 2.37 -12.01
CA ARG A 263 -43.10 2.46 -10.74
C ARG A 263 -43.39 1.07 -10.14
N ARG A 264 -43.63 0.06 -10.99
CA ARG A 264 -43.81 -1.35 -10.55
C ARG A 264 -42.51 -1.95 -9.98
N GLY A 265 -41.35 -1.60 -10.53
CA GLY A 265 -40.05 -2.03 -10.00
C GLY A 265 -39.76 -1.46 -8.61
N TRP A 266 -40.19 -0.22 -8.34
CA TRP A 266 -40.08 0.37 -7.00
C TRP A 266 -40.98 -0.32 -5.97
N LEU A 267 -42.16 -0.79 -6.35
CA LEU A 267 -43.04 -1.54 -5.45
C LEU A 267 -42.45 -2.92 -5.09
N VAL A 268 -41.87 -3.62 -6.06
CA VAL A 268 -41.21 -4.93 -5.81
C VAL A 268 -39.94 -4.75 -4.97
N ALA A 269 -39.10 -3.76 -5.29
CA ALA A 269 -37.90 -3.46 -4.52
C ALA A 269 -38.22 -3.01 -3.09
N GLY A 270 -39.25 -2.17 -2.92
CA GLY A 270 -39.76 -1.76 -1.61
C GLY A 270 -40.32 -2.95 -0.81
N GLY A 271 -41.06 -3.85 -1.46
CA GLY A 271 -41.58 -5.07 -0.84
C GLY A 271 -40.47 -6.02 -0.38
N LEU A 272 -39.44 -6.25 -1.21
CA LEU A 272 -38.27 -7.05 -0.86
C LEU A 272 -37.44 -6.43 0.26
N ALA A 273 -37.28 -5.10 0.26
CA ALA A 273 -36.58 -4.39 1.33
C ALA A 273 -37.37 -4.40 2.65
N ALA A 274 -38.71 -4.42 2.59
CA ALA A 274 -39.57 -4.47 3.77
C ALA A 274 -39.76 -5.88 4.33
N ALA A 275 -39.54 -6.94 3.54
CA ALA A 275 -39.66 -8.33 3.96
C ALA A 275 -38.87 -8.70 5.24
N PRO A 276 -37.58 -8.33 5.41
CA PRO A 276 -36.86 -8.61 6.64
C PRO A 276 -37.45 -7.89 7.86
N THR A 277 -37.95 -6.66 7.70
CA THR A 277 -38.64 -5.94 8.78
C THR A 277 -39.93 -6.65 9.21
N PHE A 278 -40.73 -7.15 8.27
CA PHE A 278 -41.93 -7.94 8.62
C PHE A 278 -41.57 -9.27 9.29
N GLY A 279 -40.48 -9.92 8.86
CA GLY A 279 -39.95 -11.12 9.50
C GLY A 279 -39.53 -10.87 10.96
N VAL A 280 -38.81 -9.77 11.21
CA VAL A 280 -38.42 -9.37 12.57
C VAL A 280 -39.64 -9.04 13.42
N VAL A 281 -40.60 -8.28 12.90
CA VAL A 281 -41.84 -7.94 13.62
C VAL A 281 -42.65 -9.20 13.95
N ALA A 282 -42.77 -10.15 13.01
CA ALA A 282 -43.48 -11.40 13.24
C ALA A 282 -42.79 -12.28 14.30
N VAL A 283 -41.45 -12.33 14.31
CA VAL A 283 -40.68 -13.05 15.35
C VAL A 283 -40.80 -12.35 16.70
N VAL A 284 -40.70 -11.03 16.76
CA VAL A 284 -40.90 -10.28 18.00
C VAL A 284 -42.32 -10.48 18.53
N ALA A 285 -43.33 -10.41 17.65
CA ALA A 285 -44.72 -10.67 18.01
C ALA A 285 -44.90 -12.10 18.53
N SER A 286 -44.37 -13.12 17.86
CA SER A 286 -44.52 -14.51 18.30
C SER A 286 -43.89 -14.79 19.66
N VAL A 287 -42.79 -14.10 19.97
CA VAL A 287 -42.11 -14.21 21.27
C VAL A 287 -42.88 -13.45 22.36
N VAL A 288 -43.41 -12.25 22.08
CA VAL A 288 -44.16 -11.44 23.05
C VAL A 288 -45.56 -12.01 23.34
N LEU A 289 -46.19 -12.65 22.36
CA LEU A 289 -47.50 -13.31 22.51
C LEU A 289 -47.42 -14.71 23.12
N SER A 290 -46.21 -15.24 23.38
CA SER A 290 -46.04 -16.54 24.00
C SER A 290 -46.26 -16.46 25.52
N PRO A 291 -47.27 -17.15 26.09
CA PRO A 291 -47.62 -17.07 27.51
C PRO A 291 -46.59 -17.72 28.46
N LEU A 292 -45.49 -18.26 27.93
CA LEU A 292 -44.44 -18.95 28.68
C LEU A 292 -43.19 -18.07 28.93
N LEU A 293 -43.17 -16.84 28.43
CA LEU A 293 -42.03 -15.93 28.58
C LEU A 293 -42.40 -14.75 29.48
N SER A 294 -41.77 -14.69 30.66
CA SER A 294 -41.89 -13.53 31.53
C SER A 294 -41.14 -12.33 30.90
N PHE A 295 -41.69 -11.12 31.05
CA PHE A 295 -41.07 -9.89 30.51
C PHE A 295 -39.58 -9.70 30.92
N PRO A 296 -39.15 -10.06 32.16
CA PRO A 296 -37.73 -10.03 32.54
C PRO A 296 -36.83 -10.96 31.70
N ASP A 297 -37.28 -12.18 31.39
CA ASP A 297 -36.49 -13.15 30.62
C ASP A 297 -36.30 -12.68 29.17
N LEU A 298 -37.33 -12.02 28.63
CA LEU A 298 -37.31 -11.37 27.33
C LEU A 298 -36.29 -10.23 27.26
N LEU A 299 -36.17 -9.43 28.33
CA LEU A 299 -35.23 -8.32 28.40
C LEU A 299 -33.78 -8.82 28.46
N ILE A 300 -33.50 -9.86 29.25
CA ILE A 300 -32.17 -10.48 29.35
C ILE A 300 -31.77 -11.10 28.01
N PHE A 301 -32.69 -11.85 27.38
CA PHE A 301 -32.44 -12.44 26.07
C PHE A 301 -32.22 -11.38 24.99
N PHE A 302 -33.05 -10.34 24.95
CA PHE A 302 -32.93 -9.25 23.98
C PHE A 302 -31.61 -8.50 24.16
N GLN A 303 -31.24 -8.17 25.40
CA GLN A 303 -29.96 -7.54 25.69
C GLN A 303 -28.79 -8.41 25.22
N TRP A 304 -28.79 -9.71 25.53
CA TRP A 304 -27.74 -10.63 25.09
C TRP A 304 -27.68 -10.74 23.56
N ARG A 305 -28.84 -10.78 22.89
CA ARG A 305 -28.91 -10.88 21.44
C ARG A 305 -28.46 -9.60 20.74
N VAL A 306 -28.81 -8.43 21.29
CA VAL A 306 -28.32 -7.13 20.81
C VAL A 306 -26.80 -7.06 20.94
N PHE A 307 -26.22 -7.48 22.07
CA PHE A 307 -24.76 -7.54 22.23
C PHE A 307 -24.10 -8.53 21.27
N ALA A 308 -24.70 -9.71 21.04
CA ALA A 308 -24.16 -10.70 20.10
C ALA A 308 -24.18 -10.20 18.64
N VAL A 309 -25.27 -9.56 18.21
CA VAL A 309 -25.39 -8.97 16.87
C VAL A 309 -24.46 -7.77 16.73
N ALA A 310 -24.41 -6.88 17.72
CA ALA A 310 -23.48 -5.74 17.74
C ALA A 310 -22.02 -6.20 17.73
N GLY A 311 -21.69 -7.29 18.43
CA GLY A 311 -20.35 -7.90 18.41
C GLY A 311 -20.01 -8.53 17.07
N ALA A 312 -20.95 -9.22 16.41
CA ALA A 312 -20.72 -9.84 15.11
C ALA A 312 -20.63 -8.82 13.97
N LEU A 313 -21.49 -7.79 13.96
CA LEU A 313 -21.40 -6.67 13.04
C LEU A 313 -20.16 -5.82 13.33
N GLY A 314 -19.90 -5.52 14.60
CA GLY A 314 -18.72 -4.81 15.05
C GLY A 314 -17.43 -5.52 14.63
N GLY A 315 -17.34 -6.84 14.82
CA GLY A 315 -16.19 -7.64 14.40
C GLY A 315 -15.98 -7.67 12.88
N ARG A 316 -17.07 -7.75 12.08
CA ARG A 316 -16.95 -7.69 10.62
C ARG A 316 -16.59 -6.29 10.11
N VAL A 317 -17.14 -5.25 10.73
CA VAL A 317 -16.80 -3.86 10.42
C VAL A 317 -15.38 -3.52 10.87
N LEU A 318 -14.94 -4.00 12.03
CA LEU A 318 -13.57 -3.88 12.49
C LEU A 318 -12.59 -4.68 11.62
N ALA A 319 -12.96 -5.86 11.14
CA ALA A 319 -12.09 -6.62 10.23
C ALA A 319 -11.93 -5.93 8.88
N THR A 320 -13.02 -5.44 8.28
CA THR A 320 -12.95 -4.71 7.01
C THR A 320 -12.31 -3.34 7.15
N LEU A 321 -12.48 -2.68 8.30
CA LEU A 321 -11.83 -1.41 8.55
C LEU A 321 -10.37 -1.57 9.03
N ALA A 322 -9.98 -2.66 9.69
CA ALA A 322 -8.58 -2.92 10.10
C ALA A 322 -7.64 -3.06 8.89
N GLU A 323 -8.18 -3.48 7.74
CA GLU A 323 -7.45 -3.52 6.47
C GLU A 323 -7.36 -2.14 5.78
N THR A 324 -8.05 -1.12 6.30
CA THR A 324 -8.01 0.23 5.72
C THR A 324 -6.96 1.13 6.41
N PRO A 325 -6.04 1.76 5.67
CA PRO A 325 -5.04 2.67 6.24
C PRO A 325 -5.66 3.90 6.92
N LEU A 326 -6.91 4.22 6.58
CA LEU A 326 -7.72 5.24 7.24
C LEU A 326 -8.02 4.87 8.70
N LEU A 327 -8.16 3.58 9.03
CA LEU A 327 -8.39 3.15 10.41
C LEU A 327 -7.14 3.32 11.26
N HIS A 328 -5.94 3.08 10.73
CA HIS A 328 -4.71 3.40 11.45
C HIS A 328 -4.57 4.91 11.73
N ALA A 329 -4.84 5.77 10.73
CA ALA A 329 -4.79 7.22 10.92
C ALA A 329 -5.86 7.72 11.91
N THR A 330 -7.09 7.20 11.83
CA THR A 330 -8.17 7.55 12.77
C THR A 330 -7.94 6.97 14.15
N TRP A 331 -7.35 5.78 14.28
CA TRP A 331 -6.97 5.19 15.57
C TRP A 331 -5.83 5.94 16.24
N GLU A 332 -4.81 6.38 15.49
CA GLU A 332 -3.76 7.26 16.01
C GLU A 332 -4.33 8.62 16.45
N ALA A 333 -5.26 9.20 15.69
CA ALA A 333 -5.96 10.42 16.10
C ALA A 333 -6.81 10.19 17.36
N LEU A 334 -7.56 9.08 17.44
CA LEU A 334 -8.42 8.76 18.57
C LEU A 334 -7.63 8.42 19.85
N SER A 335 -6.49 7.72 19.70
CA SER A 335 -5.57 7.43 20.80
C SER A 335 -4.78 8.66 21.25
N GLY A 336 -4.54 9.62 20.36
CA GLY A 336 -4.09 10.96 20.73
C GLY A 336 -5.15 11.72 21.55
N LEU A 337 -6.43 11.64 21.15
CA LEU A 337 -7.53 12.24 21.91
C LEU A 337 -7.77 11.58 23.28
N SER A 338 -7.55 10.28 23.43
CA SER A 338 -7.74 9.59 24.72
C SER A 338 -6.72 9.98 25.79
N GLN A 339 -5.57 10.52 25.39
CA GLN A 339 -4.60 11.12 26.31
C GLN A 339 -5.00 12.54 26.80
N ALA A 340 -6.07 13.11 26.24
CA ALA A 340 -6.65 14.40 26.63
C ALA A 340 -8.17 14.26 26.93
N PRO A 341 -8.56 13.74 28.12
CA PRO A 341 -9.92 13.33 28.46
C PRO A 341 -11.05 14.35 28.16
N PRO A 342 -10.90 15.67 28.42
CA PRO A 342 -11.98 16.61 28.18
C PRO A 342 -12.22 16.90 26.68
N VAL A 343 -11.20 16.78 25.85
CA VAL A 343 -11.30 17.02 24.39
C VAL A 343 -11.98 15.84 23.69
N ALA A 344 -11.71 14.62 24.15
CA ALA A 344 -12.38 13.41 23.67
C ALA A 344 -13.90 13.43 23.90
N LEU A 345 -14.34 13.90 25.07
CA LEU A 345 -15.78 14.03 25.37
C LEU A 345 -16.46 15.05 24.46
N LEU A 346 -15.85 16.22 24.24
CA LEU A 346 -16.40 17.24 23.34
C LEU A 346 -16.49 16.75 21.89
N ALA A 347 -15.45 16.06 21.40
CA ALA A 347 -15.44 15.49 20.06
C ALA A 347 -16.52 14.41 19.88
N ALA A 348 -16.69 13.52 20.88
CA ALA A 348 -17.73 12.50 20.86
C ALA A 348 -19.15 13.10 20.86
N PHE A 349 -19.39 14.13 21.68
CA PHE A 349 -20.66 14.85 21.70
C PHE A 349 -20.95 15.54 20.36
N ALA A 350 -19.95 16.20 19.76
CA ALA A 350 -20.09 16.86 18.47
C ALA A 350 -20.43 15.87 17.35
N LEU A 351 -19.76 14.70 17.33
CA LEU A 351 -20.02 13.65 16.36
C LEU A 351 -21.44 13.08 16.52
N ALA A 352 -21.85 12.79 17.75
CA ALA A 352 -23.20 12.29 18.04
C ALA A 352 -24.28 13.29 17.61
N ALA A 353 -24.09 14.58 17.91
CA ALA A 353 -25.00 15.64 17.50
C ALA A 353 -25.10 15.76 15.98
N ALA A 354 -23.98 15.67 15.25
CA ALA A 354 -23.96 15.70 13.81
C ALA A 354 -24.76 14.53 13.20
N LEU A 355 -24.55 13.31 13.71
CA LEU A 355 -25.25 12.12 13.25
C LEU A 355 -26.77 12.23 13.46
N VAL A 356 -27.20 12.70 14.63
CA VAL A 356 -28.63 12.95 14.93
C VAL A 356 -29.21 13.98 13.98
N ALA A 357 -28.52 15.10 13.74
CA ALA A 357 -28.98 16.14 12.82
C ALA A 357 -29.15 15.61 11.39
N THR A 358 -28.19 14.83 10.88
CA THR A 358 -28.32 14.19 9.57
C THR A 358 -29.49 13.20 9.51
N ALA A 359 -29.68 12.39 10.54
CA ALA A 359 -30.79 11.44 10.60
C ALA A 359 -32.15 12.17 10.60
N SER A 360 -32.28 13.22 11.40
CA SER A 360 -33.48 14.08 11.43
C SER A 360 -33.76 14.73 10.07
N LEU A 361 -32.71 15.17 9.35
CA LEU A 361 -32.85 15.79 8.03
C LEU A 361 -33.30 14.78 6.97
N VAL A 362 -32.80 13.55 7.03
CA VAL A 362 -33.26 12.45 6.16
C VAL A 362 -34.73 12.11 6.43
N VAL A 363 -35.14 12.03 7.71
CA VAL A 363 -36.53 11.79 8.12
C VAL A 363 -37.43 12.92 7.63
N TYR A 364 -37.07 14.17 7.89
CA TYR A 364 -37.85 15.34 7.45
C TYR A 364 -38.05 15.35 5.93
N ARG A 365 -36.97 15.14 5.17
CA ARG A 365 -37.00 15.21 3.71
C ARG A 365 -37.80 14.09 3.06
N ASN A 366 -37.78 12.89 3.62
CA ASN A 366 -38.42 11.72 3.01
C ASN A 366 -39.84 11.46 3.53
N LEU A 367 -40.15 11.83 4.77
CA LEU A 367 -41.45 11.54 5.38
C LEU A 367 -42.36 12.76 5.49
N ILE A 368 -41.81 13.95 5.78
CA ILE A 368 -42.62 15.13 6.11
C ILE A 368 -42.78 16.06 4.90
N ALA A 369 -41.71 16.30 4.13
CA ALA A 369 -41.79 17.19 2.97
C ALA A 369 -42.79 16.72 1.88
N PRO A 370 -42.92 15.42 1.56
CA PRO A 370 -43.86 14.98 0.52
C PRO A 370 -45.33 15.04 0.94
N SER A 371 -45.65 14.84 2.22
CA SER A 371 -47.03 14.89 2.70
C SER A 371 -47.60 16.30 2.66
N LEU A 372 -46.76 17.32 2.88
CA LEU A 372 -47.16 18.72 2.81
C LEU A 372 -47.40 19.23 1.39
N MET A 373 -46.85 18.58 0.35
CA MET A 373 -47.09 18.95 -1.05
C MET A 373 -48.31 18.25 -1.68
N GLY A 374 -48.90 17.27 -0.99
CA GLY A 374 -49.98 16.44 -1.53
C GLY A 374 -51.39 17.03 -1.45
N GLU A 375 -51.64 18.07 -0.65
CA GLU A 375 -53.00 18.52 -0.34
C GLU A 375 -53.53 19.66 -1.24
N THR A 376 -52.73 20.24 -2.14
CA THR A 376 -53.13 21.45 -2.89
C THR A 376 -53.95 21.24 -4.18
N HIS A 377 -54.40 20.03 -4.51
CA HIS A 377 -55.17 19.79 -5.74
C HIS A 377 -56.46 18.99 -5.53
N ALA A 378 -57.36 19.50 -4.68
CA ALA A 378 -58.79 19.24 -4.86
C ALA A 378 -59.38 20.34 -5.76
N GLN A 379 -59.35 20.12 -7.07
CA GLN A 379 -60.14 20.93 -8.01
C GLN A 379 -61.63 20.62 -7.78
N PRO A 380 -62.47 21.61 -7.45
CA PRO A 380 -63.91 21.39 -7.41
C PRO A 380 -64.39 21.22 -8.87
N THR A 381 -64.83 20.01 -9.20
CA THR A 381 -65.61 19.76 -10.42
C THR A 381 -67.00 20.37 -10.25
N ALA A 382 -67.31 21.35 -11.10
CA ALA A 382 -68.65 21.91 -11.29
C ALA A 382 -69.44 21.08 -12.30
#